data_AF-A0A3B0VS44-F1
#
_entry.id   AF-A0A3B0VS44-F1
#
_cell.length_a   1.000
_cell.length_b   1.000
_cell.length_c   1.000
_cell.angle_alpha   90.00
_cell.angle_beta   90.00
_cell.angle_gamma   90.00
#
_symmetry.space_group_name_H-M   'P 1'
#
loop_
_entity.id
_entity.type
_entity.pdbx_description
1 polymer ?
#
loop_
_entity_poly.entity_id
_entity_poly.type
_entity_poly.pdbx_seq_one_letter_code
_entity_poly.pdbx_strand_id
1 'polypeptide(L)'
;MKKVCVLLLLLAAGFVGAFKGKDGDFTVTGNQVVNYFTGLTAVNTVGGVTLTVSNINDLNDIAAIYNTAALSTGDLIMLYQSQGAGFADNGNTATYGTFNLNSAGRYEIYEVISVAGNDVVVAENGTLCNSNSLIYTYDLPLTQVIRVPQFENLTVNGGDSIITTAWNGSRGGVVAIDVNVTLTVNGEITAAAGGFRGGVIENQTTGAGTDVTLYRGAAEANGAEKGESILGFQAVYNAN
;
A
#
# COMPACT_ATOMS: atom_id res chain seq x y z
N MET A 1 -16.32 59.86 14.50
CA MET A 1 -16.24 59.05 13.26
C MET A 1 -15.62 57.70 13.61
N LYS A 2 -16.44 56.66 13.85
CA LYS A 2 -15.93 55.30 14.07
C LYS A 2 -16.13 54.52 12.77
N LYS A 3 -15.04 54.16 12.11
CA LYS A 3 -15.05 53.32 10.91
C LYS A 3 -15.42 51.90 11.35
N VAL A 4 -16.62 51.44 10.97
CA VAL A 4 -16.99 50.04 11.05
C VAL A 4 -16.39 49.37 9.82
N CYS A 5 -15.36 48.56 10.03
CA CYS A 5 -14.82 47.68 8.99
C CYS A 5 -15.65 46.40 9.04
N VAL A 6 -16.57 46.23 8.08
CA VAL A 6 -17.26 44.96 7.88
C VAL A 6 -16.32 44.08 7.07
N LEU A 7 -15.64 43.15 7.75
CA LEU A 7 -14.92 42.07 7.10
C LEU A 7 -15.96 41.04 6.64
N LEU A 8 -16.33 41.11 5.37
CA LEU A 8 -17.17 40.09 4.73
C LEU A 8 -16.29 38.85 4.49
N LEU A 9 -16.23 37.94 5.47
CA LEU A 9 -15.60 36.64 5.30
C LEU A 9 -16.56 35.77 4.47
N LEU A 10 -16.31 35.66 3.17
CA LEU A 10 -17.01 34.74 2.29
C LEU A 10 -16.55 33.32 2.65
N LEU A 11 -17.29 32.63 3.51
CA LEU A 11 -17.11 31.19 3.72
C LEU A 11 -17.62 30.48 2.46
N ALA A 12 -16.75 30.33 1.46
CA ALA A 12 -16.97 29.33 0.43
C ALA A 12 -16.80 27.96 1.11
N ALA A 13 -17.91 27.33 1.48
CA ALA A 13 -17.92 25.91 1.79
C ALA A 13 -17.65 25.15 0.49
N GLY A 14 -16.37 25.08 0.10
CA GLY A 14 -15.92 24.14 -0.89
C GLY A 14 -16.07 22.75 -0.27
N PHE A 15 -16.92 21.92 -0.86
CA PHE A 15 -16.86 20.49 -0.60
C PHE A 15 -15.48 20.03 -1.08
N VAL A 16 -14.63 19.67 -0.13
CA VAL A 16 -13.34 19.04 -0.41
C VAL A 16 -13.65 17.56 -0.48
N GLY A 17 -13.93 17.08 -1.70
CA GLY A 17 -14.23 15.70 -2.02
C GLY A 17 -13.27 15.20 -3.10
N ALA A 18 -12.94 13.90 -3.09
CA ALA A 18 -12.04 13.31 -4.06
C ALA A 18 -12.72 13.48 -5.41
N PHE A 19 -12.06 14.21 -6.32
CA PHE A 19 -12.64 14.46 -7.62
C PHE A 19 -12.48 13.18 -8.44
N LYS A 20 -13.58 12.42 -8.59
CA LYS A 20 -13.62 11.32 -9.54
C LYS A 20 -13.12 11.82 -10.91
N GLY A 21 -12.18 11.09 -11.49
CA GLY A 21 -11.56 11.48 -12.76
C GLY A 21 -10.59 12.67 -12.71
N LYS A 22 -10.10 13.06 -11.51
CA LYS A 22 -9.17 14.20 -11.33
C LYS A 22 -7.92 14.11 -12.19
N ASP A 23 -7.42 12.90 -12.44
CA ASP A 23 -6.21 12.68 -13.23
C ASP A 23 -6.49 12.59 -14.74
N GLY A 24 -7.75 12.78 -15.16
CA GLY A 24 -8.15 12.85 -16.55
C GLY A 24 -8.03 11.53 -17.29
N ASP A 25 -7.96 11.61 -18.61
CA ASP A 25 -7.85 10.43 -19.47
C ASP A 25 -6.39 9.96 -19.53
N PHE A 26 -6.17 8.66 -19.36
CA PHE A 26 -4.86 8.05 -19.44
C PHE A 26 -4.84 6.85 -20.39
N THR A 27 -3.85 6.82 -21.28
CA THR A 27 -3.56 5.66 -22.14
C THR A 27 -2.18 5.13 -21.78
N VAL A 28 -2.14 3.87 -21.35
CA VAL A 28 -0.89 3.21 -20.97
C VAL A 28 0.01 3.05 -22.20
N THR A 29 1.31 3.21 -22.01
CA THR A 29 2.34 2.94 -23.03
C THR A 29 3.46 2.11 -22.43
N GLY A 30 3.77 0.95 -23.01
CA GLY A 30 4.75 0.00 -22.47
C GLY A 30 4.37 -0.51 -21.09
N ASN A 31 5.36 -0.68 -20.22
CA ASN A 31 5.16 -1.10 -18.83
C ASN A 31 5.11 0.13 -17.93
N GLN A 32 3.95 0.41 -17.34
CA GLN A 32 3.71 1.58 -16.52
C GLN A 32 3.50 1.21 -15.05
N VAL A 33 4.26 1.83 -14.16
CA VAL A 33 3.92 1.87 -12.73
C VAL A 33 3.06 3.10 -12.49
N VAL A 34 1.88 2.92 -11.89
CA VAL A 34 0.89 3.98 -11.66
C VAL A 34 0.69 4.34 -10.19
N ASN A 35 1.30 3.58 -9.27
CA ASN A 35 1.21 3.80 -7.83
C ASN A 35 2.54 4.23 -7.25
N TYR A 36 2.46 5.08 -6.22
CA TYR A 36 3.60 5.53 -5.44
C TYR A 36 3.42 5.13 -3.97
N PHE A 37 4.52 4.81 -3.29
CA PHE A 37 4.46 4.11 -2.00
C PHE A 37 5.35 4.75 -0.94
N THR A 38 4.83 4.89 0.27
CA THR A 38 5.58 5.34 1.46
C THR A 38 5.18 4.51 2.67
N GLY A 39 6.00 4.50 3.73
CA GLY A 39 5.68 3.80 4.98
C GLY A 39 4.88 4.69 5.93
N LEU A 40 3.97 4.11 6.71
CA LEU A 40 3.22 4.81 7.76
C LEU A 40 4.05 4.88 9.05
N THR A 41 4.16 6.04 9.68
CA THR A 41 4.98 6.22 10.90
C THR A 41 4.19 6.67 12.12
N ALA A 42 3.02 7.28 11.93
CA ALA A 42 2.09 7.60 13.02
C ALA A 42 0.66 7.78 12.49
N VAL A 43 -0.31 7.58 13.38
CA VAL A 43 -1.73 7.87 13.14
C VAL A 43 -2.25 8.68 14.32
N ASN A 44 -2.84 9.84 14.05
CA ASN A 44 -3.54 10.67 15.03
C ASN A 44 -5.03 10.74 14.64
N THR A 45 -5.91 10.41 15.58
CA THR A 45 -7.38 10.41 15.37
C THR A 45 -8.09 11.52 16.15
N VAL A 46 -7.34 12.41 16.82
CA VAL A 46 -7.91 13.53 17.59
C VAL A 46 -8.28 14.68 16.66
N GLY A 47 -9.57 14.96 16.53
CA GLY A 47 -10.07 16.09 15.72
C GLY A 47 -10.02 15.85 14.20
N GLY A 48 -9.76 14.62 13.77
CA GLY A 48 -9.51 14.25 12.38
C GLY A 48 -8.64 12.99 12.32
N VAL A 49 -8.56 12.32 11.16
CA VAL A 49 -7.50 11.33 10.92
C VAL A 49 -6.35 12.02 10.22
N THR A 50 -5.18 12.02 10.86
CA THR A 50 -3.90 12.48 10.30
C THR A 50 -2.95 11.30 10.26
N LEU A 51 -2.42 11.03 9.06
CA LEU A 51 -1.43 10.00 8.80
C LEU A 51 -0.07 10.67 8.62
N THR A 52 0.89 10.32 9.46
CA THR A 52 2.28 10.76 9.25
C THR A 52 2.99 9.69 8.44
N VAL A 53 3.53 10.07 7.28
CA VAL A 53 4.29 9.17 6.40
C VAL A 53 5.80 9.35 6.57
N SER A 54 6.56 8.33 6.16
CA SER A 54 8.03 8.34 6.29
C SER A 54 8.67 9.49 5.50
N ASN A 55 8.25 9.66 4.26
CA ASN A 55 8.63 10.76 3.38
C ASN A 55 7.49 11.02 2.39
N ILE A 56 6.96 12.25 2.40
CA ILE A 56 5.86 12.63 1.50
C ILE A 56 6.29 12.62 0.03
N ASN A 57 7.56 12.90 -0.25
CA ASN A 57 8.06 12.97 -1.63
C ASN A 57 8.11 11.61 -2.32
N ASP A 58 8.07 10.52 -1.56
CA ASP A 58 7.96 9.17 -2.12
C ASP A 58 6.59 8.93 -2.79
N LEU A 59 5.61 9.81 -2.56
CA LEU A 59 4.29 9.83 -3.22
C LEU A 59 4.21 10.78 -4.43
N ASN A 60 5.32 11.44 -4.78
CA ASN A 60 5.36 12.34 -5.93
C ASN A 60 5.36 11.55 -7.23
N ASP A 61 4.53 12.00 -8.16
CA ASP A 61 4.51 11.49 -9.51
C ASP A 61 5.70 11.97 -10.32
N ILE A 62 6.44 11.02 -10.87
CA ILE A 62 7.61 11.22 -11.74
C ILE A 62 7.34 10.79 -13.19
N ALA A 63 6.15 10.25 -13.47
CA ALA A 63 5.74 9.70 -14.76
C ALA A 63 4.66 10.54 -15.46
N ALA A 64 4.24 11.66 -14.88
CA ALA A 64 3.20 12.56 -15.41
C ALA A 64 1.85 11.85 -15.66
N ILE A 65 1.49 10.98 -14.72
CA ILE A 65 0.22 10.23 -14.66
C ILE A 65 -0.83 11.04 -13.90
N TYR A 66 -0.41 11.77 -12.87
CA TYR A 66 -1.28 12.54 -12.00
C TYR A 66 -1.35 13.99 -12.47
N ASN A 67 -2.51 14.62 -12.31
CA ASN A 67 -2.69 16.03 -12.67
C ASN A 67 -1.77 16.96 -11.84
N THR A 68 -1.44 16.56 -10.61
CA THR A 68 -0.43 17.23 -9.78
C THR A 68 0.71 16.28 -9.44
N ALA A 69 1.95 16.69 -9.71
CA ALA A 69 3.13 15.87 -9.41
C ALA A 69 3.19 15.53 -7.90
N ALA A 70 3.10 16.52 -7.02
CA ALA A 70 3.03 16.27 -5.58
C ALA A 70 1.65 15.75 -5.14
N LEU A 71 1.62 14.95 -4.08
CA LEU A 71 0.37 14.58 -3.39
C LEU A 71 -0.35 15.87 -2.97
N SER A 72 -1.61 15.99 -3.35
CA SER A 72 -2.40 17.20 -3.12
C SER A 72 -3.82 16.89 -2.68
N THR A 73 -4.52 17.92 -2.20
CA THR A 73 -5.93 17.83 -1.82
C THR A 73 -6.78 17.24 -2.95
N GLY A 74 -7.67 16.32 -2.58
CA GLY A 74 -8.56 15.58 -3.47
C GLY A 74 -7.93 14.35 -4.11
N ASP A 75 -6.65 14.04 -3.87
CA ASP A 75 -6.04 12.76 -4.27
C ASP A 75 -6.59 11.60 -3.41
N LEU A 76 -6.52 10.37 -3.93
CA LEU A 76 -6.75 9.16 -3.16
C LEU A 76 -5.45 8.53 -2.66
N ILE A 77 -5.50 8.05 -1.42
CA ILE A 77 -4.50 7.17 -0.85
C ILE A 77 -5.13 5.91 -0.27
N MET A 78 -4.42 4.79 -0.35
CA MET A 78 -4.78 3.52 0.26
C MET A 78 -3.77 3.23 1.37
N LEU A 79 -4.27 2.94 2.57
CA LEU A 79 -3.48 2.29 3.62
C LEU A 79 -3.58 0.80 3.40
N TYR A 80 -2.46 0.10 3.44
CA TYR A 80 -2.42 -1.35 3.28
C TYR A 80 -1.40 -1.97 4.22
N GLN A 81 -1.88 -2.81 5.15
CA GLN A 81 -1.03 -3.60 6.02
C GLN A 81 -0.67 -4.92 5.32
N SER A 82 0.53 -4.98 4.74
CA SER A 82 0.95 -6.12 3.92
C SER A 82 1.30 -7.35 4.76
N GLN A 83 1.78 -7.17 5.98
CA GLN A 83 2.21 -8.25 6.88
C GLN A 83 1.59 -8.12 8.28
N GLY A 84 1.78 -9.13 9.14
CA GLY A 84 1.29 -9.15 10.52
C GLY A 84 0.48 -10.38 10.88
N ALA A 85 0.42 -11.37 9.99
CA ALA A 85 -0.09 -12.69 10.31
C ALA A 85 0.82 -13.34 11.37
N GLY A 86 0.26 -14.25 12.16
CA GLY A 86 0.99 -14.96 13.19
C GLY A 86 0.87 -16.47 13.00
N PHE A 87 1.95 -17.20 13.29
CA PHE A 87 1.89 -18.66 13.32
C PHE A 87 0.88 -19.13 14.38
N ALA A 88 0.01 -20.06 13.97
CA ALA A 88 -0.76 -20.86 14.90
C ALA A 88 0.06 -22.08 15.35
N ASP A 89 0.88 -22.63 14.43
CA ASP A 89 1.87 -23.65 14.72
C ASP A 89 3.20 -23.37 13.99
N ASN A 90 4.24 -23.13 14.77
CA ASN A 90 5.61 -22.94 14.31
C ASN A 90 6.55 -24.07 14.79
N GLY A 91 5.99 -25.20 15.24
CA GLY A 91 6.72 -26.37 15.70
C GLY A 91 7.16 -27.28 14.54
N ASN A 92 8.04 -28.24 14.85
CA ASN A 92 8.34 -29.34 13.93
C ASN A 92 7.26 -30.43 14.02
N THR A 93 6.10 -30.14 13.46
CA THR A 93 4.87 -30.93 13.56
C THR A 93 4.22 -31.07 12.19
N ALA A 94 3.32 -32.04 12.05
CA ALA A 94 2.54 -32.23 10.82
C ALA A 94 1.64 -31.03 10.46
N THR A 95 1.41 -30.12 11.40
CA THR A 95 0.59 -28.90 11.25
C THR A 95 1.43 -27.63 11.11
N TYR A 96 2.75 -27.75 10.93
CA TYR A 96 3.66 -26.63 10.69
C TYR A 96 3.14 -25.70 9.59
N GLY A 97 3.20 -24.40 9.85
CA GLY A 97 2.83 -23.38 8.87
C GLY A 97 1.35 -23.03 8.89
N THR A 98 0.55 -23.60 9.79
CA THR A 98 -0.78 -23.05 10.10
C THR A 98 -0.64 -21.66 10.73
N PHE A 99 -1.55 -20.75 10.39
CA PHE A 99 -1.46 -19.34 10.75
C PHE A 99 -2.83 -18.70 10.98
N ASN A 100 -2.83 -17.56 11.67
CA ASN A 100 -3.95 -16.64 11.76
C ASN A 100 -3.60 -15.34 11.03
N LEU A 101 -4.56 -14.77 10.30
CA LEU A 101 -4.35 -13.54 9.52
C LEU A 101 -4.05 -12.32 10.39
N ASN A 102 -4.58 -12.28 11.62
CA ASN A 102 -4.52 -11.11 12.51
C ASN A 102 -4.94 -9.82 11.76
N SER A 103 -4.00 -8.90 11.55
CA SER A 103 -4.20 -7.63 10.84
C SER A 103 -3.61 -7.61 9.42
N ALA A 104 -2.96 -8.69 8.97
CA ALA A 104 -2.42 -8.75 7.61
C ALA A 104 -3.55 -8.72 6.57
N GLY A 105 -3.34 -7.94 5.52
CA GLY A 105 -4.29 -7.78 4.43
C GLY A 105 -5.34 -6.69 4.66
N ARG A 106 -5.36 -6.03 5.82
CA ARG A 106 -6.27 -4.90 6.07
C ARG A 106 -5.91 -3.73 5.17
N TYR A 107 -6.93 -3.09 4.60
CA TYR A 107 -6.77 -1.89 3.82
C TYR A 107 -7.96 -0.96 3.97
N GLU A 108 -7.70 0.33 3.81
CA GLU A 108 -8.69 1.40 3.75
C GLU A 108 -8.25 2.43 2.70
N ILE A 109 -9.21 3.08 2.06
CA ILE A 109 -8.95 4.10 1.04
C ILE A 109 -9.54 5.40 1.53
N TYR A 110 -8.76 6.46 1.46
CA TYR A 110 -9.16 7.79 1.88
C TYR A 110 -8.82 8.84 0.85
N GLU A 111 -9.55 9.94 0.95
CA GLU A 111 -9.22 11.18 0.29
C GLU A 111 -8.23 12.02 1.11
N VAL A 112 -7.30 12.66 0.42
CA VAL A 112 -6.41 13.67 0.97
C VAL A 112 -7.13 15.01 1.10
N ILE A 113 -7.25 15.54 2.31
CA ILE A 113 -7.79 16.88 2.57
C ILE A 113 -6.68 17.93 2.57
N SER A 114 -5.54 17.62 3.19
CA SER A 114 -4.38 18.51 3.19
C SER A 114 -3.09 17.73 3.42
N VAL A 115 -1.98 18.34 3.00
CA VAL A 115 -0.63 17.83 3.19
C VAL A 115 0.20 18.93 3.85
N ALA A 116 0.83 18.64 4.98
CA ALA A 116 1.69 19.56 5.71
C ALA A 116 2.96 18.83 6.17
N GLY A 117 4.08 19.08 5.49
CA GLY A 117 5.29 18.28 5.70
C GLY A 117 5.02 16.81 5.38
N ASN A 118 5.21 15.92 6.35
CA ASN A 118 4.93 14.49 6.23
C ASN A 118 3.53 14.10 6.74
N ASP A 119 2.74 15.06 7.24
CA ASP A 119 1.40 14.79 7.74
C ASP A 119 0.37 14.94 6.61
N VAL A 120 -0.50 13.95 6.49
CA VAL A 120 -1.60 13.90 5.53
C VAL A 120 -2.91 13.81 6.30
N VAL A 121 -3.73 14.86 6.21
CA VAL A 121 -5.08 14.85 6.78
C VAL A 121 -6.01 14.20 5.78
N VAL A 122 -6.83 13.27 6.26
CA VAL A 122 -7.69 12.47 5.39
C VAL A 122 -9.17 12.51 5.76
N ALA A 123 -10.00 12.19 4.78
CA ALA A 123 -11.45 12.12 4.88
C ALA A 123 -12.01 10.91 4.14
N GLU A 124 -13.22 10.51 4.52
CA GLU A 124 -14.03 9.57 3.76
C GLU A 124 -15.14 10.37 3.07
N ASN A 125 -15.23 10.25 1.74
CA ASN A 125 -16.24 10.94 0.92
C ASN A 125 -16.33 12.46 1.22
N GLY A 126 -15.17 13.12 1.29
CA GLY A 126 -15.05 14.54 1.62
C GLY A 126 -15.52 14.98 3.01
N THR A 127 -15.92 14.03 3.86
CA THR A 127 -16.26 14.30 5.26
C THR A 127 -15.06 13.97 6.11
N LEU A 128 -14.55 14.96 6.85
CA LEU A 128 -13.43 14.77 7.77
C LEU A 128 -13.67 13.52 8.61
N CYS A 129 -12.71 12.61 8.53
CA CYS A 129 -12.71 11.40 9.31
C CYS A 129 -12.80 11.79 10.79
N ASN A 130 -13.91 11.49 11.48
CA ASN A 130 -13.95 11.68 12.93
C ASN A 130 -13.09 10.59 13.60
N SER A 131 -12.89 10.65 14.91
CA SER A 131 -12.04 9.68 15.63
C SER A 131 -12.44 8.21 15.45
N ASN A 132 -13.61 7.92 14.85
CA ASN A 132 -14.12 6.58 14.54
C ASN A 132 -14.02 6.23 13.04
N SER A 133 -13.33 7.02 12.21
CA SER A 133 -13.30 6.83 10.76
C SER A 133 -12.19 5.91 10.25
N LEU A 134 -11.24 5.52 11.10
CA LEU A 134 -10.43 4.33 10.85
C LEU A 134 -11.18 3.11 11.40
N ILE A 135 -11.56 2.20 10.50
CA ILE A 135 -12.18 0.92 10.81
C ILE A 135 -11.15 0.03 11.51
N TYR A 136 -9.87 0.13 11.13
CA TYR A 136 -8.80 -0.70 11.65
C TYR A 136 -7.71 0.09 12.38
N THR A 137 -7.14 -0.54 13.41
CA THR A 137 -5.79 -0.21 13.87
C THR A 137 -4.76 -0.90 12.98
N TYR A 138 -3.71 -0.15 12.63
CA TYR A 138 -2.62 -0.59 11.78
C TYR A 138 -1.33 -0.80 12.58
N ASP A 139 -0.56 -1.80 12.19
CA ASP A 139 0.82 -1.98 12.62
C ASP A 139 1.74 -1.14 11.71
N LEU A 140 2.28 -0.05 12.26
CA LEU A 140 2.93 1.02 11.49
C LEU A 140 4.09 0.50 10.61
N PRO A 141 5.05 -0.30 11.12
CA PRO A 141 6.17 -0.81 10.33
C PRO A 141 5.76 -1.79 9.21
N LEU A 142 4.54 -2.36 9.28
CA LEU A 142 4.02 -3.34 8.32
C LEU A 142 2.99 -2.72 7.37
N THR A 143 2.76 -1.41 7.47
CA THR A 143 1.74 -0.68 6.72
C THR A 143 2.35 0.31 5.75
N GLN A 144 1.97 0.17 4.48
CA GLN A 144 2.31 1.13 3.43
C GLN A 144 1.12 2.04 3.12
N VAL A 145 1.43 3.28 2.76
CA VAL A 145 0.50 4.25 2.19
C VAL A 145 0.80 4.33 0.69
N ILE A 146 -0.24 4.15 -0.11
CA ILE A 146 -0.17 4.01 -1.56
C ILE A 146 -0.97 5.14 -2.19
N ARG A 147 -0.37 5.98 -3.04
CA ARG A 147 -1.12 6.95 -3.84
C ARG A 147 -1.84 6.23 -4.98
N VAL A 148 -3.13 6.53 -5.15
CA VAL A 148 -4.00 5.86 -6.11
C VAL A 148 -4.43 6.87 -7.17
N PRO A 149 -4.15 6.64 -8.46
CA PRO A 149 -4.60 7.53 -9.53
C PRO A 149 -6.12 7.42 -9.71
N GLN A 150 -6.73 8.52 -10.12
CA GLN A 150 -8.16 8.68 -10.33
C GLN A 150 -8.44 9.11 -11.76
N PHE A 151 -8.48 8.14 -12.67
CA PHE A 151 -8.68 8.40 -14.10
C PHE A 151 -10.15 8.65 -14.43
N GLU A 152 -10.41 9.54 -15.40
CA GLU A 152 -11.74 9.70 -15.99
C GLU A 152 -12.00 8.53 -16.94
N ASN A 153 -11.11 8.32 -17.91
CA ASN A 153 -11.04 7.11 -18.73
C ASN A 153 -9.62 6.51 -18.70
N LEU A 154 -9.52 5.19 -18.56
CA LEU A 154 -8.27 4.44 -18.62
C LEU A 154 -8.30 3.45 -19.77
N THR A 155 -7.28 3.50 -20.65
CA THR A 155 -7.08 2.50 -21.71
C THR A 155 -5.72 1.82 -21.57
N VAL A 156 -5.72 0.49 -21.49
CA VAL A 156 -4.53 -0.36 -21.60
C VAL A 156 -4.58 -1.06 -22.95
N ASN A 157 -3.77 -0.64 -23.92
CA ASN A 157 -3.79 -1.27 -25.25
C ASN A 157 -3.12 -2.65 -25.23
N GLY A 158 -3.39 -3.45 -26.27
CA GLY A 158 -2.71 -4.74 -26.42
C GLY A 158 -1.20 -4.56 -26.53
N GLY A 159 -0.45 -5.29 -25.70
CA GLY A 159 1.02 -5.18 -25.61
C GLY A 159 1.52 -4.20 -24.54
N ASP A 160 0.65 -3.36 -23.99
CA ASP A 160 0.95 -2.48 -22.86
C ASP A 160 0.53 -3.13 -21.54
N SER A 161 1.18 -2.73 -20.45
CA SER A 161 0.86 -3.25 -19.11
C SER A 161 0.94 -2.19 -18.02
N ILE A 162 0.04 -2.31 -17.04
CA ILE A 162 0.20 -1.65 -15.74
C ILE A 162 0.83 -2.67 -14.79
N ILE A 163 1.96 -2.30 -14.23
CA ILE A 163 2.76 -3.10 -13.30
C ILE A 163 2.95 -2.36 -11.98
N THR A 164 3.60 -3.02 -11.02
CA THR A 164 3.98 -2.44 -9.73
C THR A 164 5.49 -2.54 -9.51
N THR A 165 6.04 -1.67 -8.67
CA THR A 165 7.38 -1.89 -8.13
C THR A 165 7.36 -3.12 -7.25
N ALA A 166 8.40 -3.96 -7.33
CA ALA A 166 8.47 -5.16 -6.52
C ALA A 166 8.53 -4.82 -5.03
N TRP A 167 7.86 -5.63 -4.21
CA TRP A 167 7.92 -5.53 -2.75
C TRP A 167 9.37 -5.64 -2.27
N ASN A 168 9.83 -4.61 -1.57
CA ASN A 168 11.22 -4.51 -1.11
C ASN A 168 11.41 -4.94 0.36
N GLY A 169 10.37 -5.50 1.00
CA GLY A 169 10.36 -5.78 2.44
C GLY A 169 9.57 -4.76 3.27
N SER A 170 9.14 -3.65 2.67
CA SER A 170 8.34 -2.62 3.36
C SER A 170 7.25 -2.00 2.49
N ARG A 171 7.48 -1.89 1.18
CA ARG A 171 6.53 -1.27 0.23
C ARG A 171 6.67 -1.82 -1.19
N GLY A 172 5.63 -1.61 -1.99
CA GLY A 172 5.48 -2.13 -3.35
C GLY A 172 4.51 -3.30 -3.43
N GLY A 173 4.41 -3.93 -4.60
CA GLY A 173 3.67 -5.17 -4.81
C GLY A 173 2.15 -5.03 -4.93
N VAL A 174 1.64 -3.81 -5.04
CA VAL A 174 0.21 -3.52 -5.21
C VAL A 174 -0.01 -2.69 -6.47
N VAL A 175 -1.05 -3.01 -7.21
CA VAL A 175 -1.63 -2.14 -8.24
C VAL A 175 -3.01 -1.72 -7.75
N ALA A 176 -3.25 -0.42 -7.61
CA ALA A 176 -4.53 0.15 -7.20
C ALA A 176 -4.88 1.32 -8.12
N ILE A 177 -6.09 1.35 -8.66
CA ILE A 177 -6.53 2.35 -9.64
C ILE A 177 -8.00 2.65 -9.36
N ASP A 178 -8.38 3.93 -9.40
CA ASP A 178 -9.77 4.37 -9.45
C ASP A 178 -10.08 4.89 -10.87
N VAL A 179 -11.17 4.43 -11.47
CA VAL A 179 -11.62 4.87 -12.81
C VAL A 179 -13.07 5.30 -12.72
N ASN A 180 -13.40 6.49 -13.21
CA ASN A 180 -14.74 7.06 -13.12
C ASN A 180 -15.70 6.55 -14.20
N VAL A 181 -15.31 6.68 -15.48
CA VAL A 181 -16.23 6.45 -16.61
C VAL A 181 -15.93 5.13 -17.31
N THR A 182 -14.76 5.02 -17.95
CA THR A 182 -14.46 3.84 -18.79
C THR A 182 -13.10 3.24 -18.45
N LEU A 183 -13.08 1.94 -18.14
CA LEU A 183 -11.88 1.11 -18.08
C LEU A 183 -11.86 0.18 -19.29
N THR A 184 -10.91 0.38 -20.21
CA THR A 184 -10.68 -0.50 -21.36
C THR A 184 -9.36 -1.24 -21.18
N VAL A 185 -9.40 -2.57 -21.07
CA VAL A 185 -8.20 -3.41 -20.89
C VAL A 185 -8.08 -4.40 -22.04
N ASN A 186 -7.22 -4.07 -23.01
CA ASN A 186 -6.80 -4.96 -24.10
C ASN A 186 -5.39 -5.54 -23.87
N GLY A 187 -4.62 -4.95 -22.95
CA GLY A 187 -3.32 -5.43 -22.47
C GLY A 187 -3.44 -6.12 -21.11
N GLU A 188 -2.53 -5.79 -20.18
CA GLU A 188 -2.46 -6.42 -18.86
C GLU A 188 -2.44 -5.41 -17.70
N ILE A 189 -3.11 -5.74 -16.60
CA ILE A 189 -2.91 -5.09 -15.29
C ILE A 189 -2.45 -6.19 -14.34
N THR A 190 -1.21 -6.13 -13.87
CA THR A 190 -0.60 -7.26 -13.17
C THR A 190 0.36 -6.83 -12.06
N ALA A 191 0.31 -7.56 -10.95
CA ALA A 191 1.30 -7.52 -9.88
C ALA A 191 2.16 -8.80 -9.87
N ALA A 192 2.14 -9.59 -10.95
CA ALA A 192 2.94 -10.81 -11.07
C ALA A 192 4.43 -10.52 -10.84
N ALA A 193 5.09 -11.36 -10.05
CA ALA A 193 6.47 -11.19 -9.59
C ALA A 193 6.77 -9.89 -8.81
N GLY A 194 5.77 -9.04 -8.56
CA GLY A 194 5.90 -7.83 -7.74
C GLY A 194 5.60 -8.05 -6.26
N GLY A 195 5.04 -9.20 -5.88
CA GLY A 195 4.70 -9.55 -4.50
C GLY A 195 5.92 -9.89 -3.63
N PHE A 196 5.66 -10.58 -2.51
CA PHE A 196 6.68 -10.93 -1.52
C PHE A 196 7.94 -11.58 -2.11
N ARG A 197 9.09 -11.30 -1.49
CA ARG A 197 10.40 -11.77 -1.94
C ARG A 197 10.53 -13.29 -1.80
N GLY A 198 11.30 -13.91 -2.71
CA GLY A 198 11.68 -15.32 -2.59
C GLY A 198 12.54 -15.60 -1.35
N GLY A 199 12.69 -16.89 -1.02
CA GLY A 199 13.61 -17.34 0.03
C GLY A 199 15.06 -17.07 -0.33
N VAL A 200 15.96 -17.08 0.65
CA VAL A 200 17.40 -16.99 0.37
C VAL A 200 17.88 -18.32 -0.20
N ILE A 201 18.86 -18.25 -1.09
CA ILE A 201 19.47 -19.43 -1.68
C ILE A 201 20.35 -20.11 -0.63
N GLU A 202 19.99 -21.34 -0.27
CA GLU A 202 20.85 -22.29 0.42
C GLU A 202 21.25 -23.39 -0.57
N ASN A 203 22.55 -23.53 -0.83
CA ASN A 203 23.07 -24.51 -1.78
C ASN A 203 23.76 -25.69 -1.07
N GLN A 204 23.16 -26.13 0.02
CA GLN A 204 23.61 -27.26 0.82
C GLN A 204 22.52 -28.33 0.80
N THR A 205 22.92 -29.59 0.78
CA THR A 205 22.00 -30.72 0.78
C THR A 205 22.56 -31.84 1.64
N THR A 206 21.68 -32.65 2.23
CA THR A 206 22.11 -33.84 2.95
C THR A 206 22.81 -34.83 2.02
N GLY A 207 23.65 -35.69 2.60
CA GLY A 207 24.29 -36.76 1.85
C GLY A 207 23.28 -37.74 1.25
N ALA A 208 23.63 -38.36 0.12
CA ALA A 208 22.79 -39.35 -0.55
C ALA A 208 22.32 -40.45 0.42
N GLY A 209 21.02 -40.77 0.39
CA GLY A 209 20.41 -41.78 1.26
C GLY A 209 20.01 -41.27 2.65
N THR A 210 20.10 -39.96 2.90
CA THR A 210 19.63 -39.33 4.15
C THR A 210 18.29 -38.64 3.93
N ASP A 211 17.23 -39.20 4.53
CA ASP A 211 15.89 -38.61 4.47
C ASP A 211 15.73 -37.50 5.51
N VAL A 212 15.22 -36.34 5.09
CA VAL A 212 14.81 -35.26 6.00
C VAL A 212 13.31 -35.37 6.23
N THR A 213 12.92 -35.81 7.42
CA THR A 213 11.51 -35.99 7.82
C THR A 213 10.96 -34.82 8.65
N LEU A 214 11.73 -33.73 8.73
CA LEU A 214 11.37 -32.54 9.50
C LEU A 214 10.41 -31.66 8.67
N TYR A 215 9.46 -31.05 9.35
CA TYR A 215 8.58 -30.03 8.78
C TYR A 215 9.23 -28.64 8.78
N ARG A 216 10.23 -28.44 9.64
CA ARG A 216 11.11 -27.27 9.69
C ARG A 216 12.46 -27.62 10.30
N GLY A 217 13.52 -26.89 9.97
CA GLY A 217 14.84 -27.09 10.57
C GLY A 217 15.73 -25.87 10.38
N ALA A 218 16.75 -25.75 11.25
CA ALA A 218 17.69 -24.62 11.24
C ALA A 218 19.03 -24.94 10.54
N ALA A 219 19.22 -26.17 10.07
CA ALA A 219 20.43 -26.53 9.33
C ALA A 219 20.18 -26.38 7.83
N GLU A 220 21.11 -25.71 7.14
CA GLU A 220 21.05 -25.42 5.70
C GLU A 220 20.89 -26.69 4.82
N ALA A 221 21.30 -27.86 5.34
CA ALA A 221 21.16 -29.12 4.62
C ALA A 221 19.74 -29.72 4.69
N ASN A 222 18.88 -29.25 5.62
CA ASN A 222 17.56 -29.83 5.86
C ASN A 222 16.51 -29.42 4.81
N GLY A 223 16.81 -28.45 3.95
CA GLY A 223 15.90 -27.93 2.94
C GLY A 223 16.16 -26.44 2.68
N ALA A 224 15.45 -25.86 1.73
CA ALA A 224 15.60 -24.44 1.39
C ALA A 224 14.82 -23.52 2.34
N GLU A 225 15.28 -22.27 2.47
CA GLU A 225 14.56 -21.24 3.22
C GLU A 225 13.19 -20.92 2.59
N LYS A 226 12.22 -20.64 3.46
CA LYS A 226 10.90 -20.16 3.05
C LYS A 226 10.98 -18.70 2.57
N GLY A 227 10.32 -18.40 1.45
CA GLY A 227 10.13 -17.04 0.97
C GLY A 227 9.27 -16.18 1.89
N GLU A 228 9.36 -14.87 1.70
CA GLU A 228 8.58 -13.91 2.46
C GLU A 228 7.07 -14.13 2.25
N SER A 229 6.28 -13.81 3.27
CA SER A 229 4.82 -13.86 3.20
C SER A 229 4.21 -12.85 4.15
N ILE A 230 2.89 -12.90 4.32
CA ILE A 230 2.13 -12.15 5.33
C ILE A 230 2.61 -12.40 6.78
N LEU A 231 3.33 -13.51 7.01
CA LEU A 231 3.95 -13.83 8.30
C LEU A 231 5.25 -13.04 8.54
N GLY A 232 5.91 -12.58 7.47
CA GLY A 232 7.23 -11.93 7.53
C GLY A 232 8.26 -12.61 6.64
N PHE A 233 9.54 -12.37 6.93
CA PHE A 233 10.70 -12.89 6.20
C PHE A 233 11.81 -13.32 7.16
N GLN A 234 12.71 -14.20 6.70
CA GLN A 234 13.96 -14.63 7.36
C GLN A 234 13.87 -14.72 8.88
N ALA A 235 14.20 -13.65 9.61
CA ALA A 235 14.16 -13.59 11.06
C ALA A 235 12.89 -14.19 11.68
N VAL A 236 11.73 -14.03 11.05
CA VAL A 236 10.48 -14.66 11.54
C VAL A 236 10.55 -16.20 11.48
N TYR A 237 11.20 -16.75 10.45
CA TYR A 237 11.42 -18.19 10.26
C TYR A 237 12.65 -18.72 11.00
N ASN A 238 13.69 -17.89 11.18
CA ASN A 238 15.00 -18.26 11.73
C ASN A 238 15.07 -18.05 13.26
N ALA A 239 14.27 -17.16 13.83
CA ALA A 239 14.28 -16.87 15.28
C ALA A 239 13.58 -17.93 16.15
N ASN A 240 13.19 -19.09 15.60
CA ASN A 240 12.44 -20.14 16.31
C ASN A 240 12.92 -21.52 15.91
#